data_AF-A0A2E0TT83-F1
#
_entry.id   AF-A0A2E0TT83-F1
#
_cell.length_a   1.000
_cell.length_b   1.000
_cell.length_c   1.000
_cell.angle_alpha   90.00
_cell.angle_beta   90.00
_cell.angle_gamma   90.00
#
_symmetry.space_group_name_H-M   'P 1'
#
loop_
_entity.id
_entity.type
_entity.pdbx_description
1 polymer ?
#
loop_
_entity_poly.entity_id
_entity_poly.type
_entity_poly.pdbx_seq_one_letter_code
_entity_poly.pdbx_strand_id
1 'polypeptide(L)'
;MLRRLLPIVLLSLAALAGCAEDAAPADWMGEARAAHARADEALEREDRGAAREALEAFFEAEVPGRVAKEDARVVRQDVAFRLSRLALEAGEADAALRWADEGLNEGRGRDVFTANLLVARGRALEAKGEAVEAAAAYHDALRINDALLDALFEEDDAE
;
A
#
# COMPACT_ATOMS: atom_id res chain seq x y z
N MET A 1 -18.87 65.90 -27.36
CA MET A 1 -19.50 64.59 -27.64
C MET A 1 -18.63 63.51 -27.03
N LEU A 2 -18.93 63.15 -25.77
CA LEU A 2 -18.13 62.24 -24.94
C LEU A 2 -18.89 60.90 -24.87
N ARG A 3 -18.50 59.91 -25.67
CA ARG A 3 -19.17 58.60 -25.69
C ARG A 3 -18.32 57.61 -24.90
N ARG A 4 -18.79 57.36 -23.68
CA ARG A 4 -18.23 56.44 -22.68
C ARG A 4 -18.11 55.03 -23.27
N LEU A 5 -16.92 54.46 -23.21
CA LEU A 5 -16.65 53.04 -23.41
C LEU A 5 -15.96 52.51 -22.15
N LEU A 6 -16.26 51.25 -21.80
CA LEU A 6 -16.02 50.49 -20.56
C LEU A 6 -17.04 50.72 -19.41
N PRO A 7 -17.53 49.66 -18.74
CA PRO A 7 -16.83 48.37 -18.50
C PRO A 7 -17.66 47.11 -18.83
N ILE A 8 -17.05 46.12 -19.48
CA ILE A 8 -17.45 44.71 -19.35
C ILE A 8 -16.18 43.98 -18.87
N VAL A 9 -15.93 44.11 -17.58
CA VAL A 9 -14.93 43.32 -16.85
C VAL A 9 -15.72 42.59 -15.75
N LEU A 10 -15.37 41.32 -15.54
CA LEU A 10 -15.86 40.40 -14.51
C LEU A 10 -17.17 39.66 -14.79
N LEU A 11 -17.07 38.58 -15.57
CA LEU A 11 -17.95 37.41 -15.39
C LEU A 11 -17.32 36.15 -15.99
N SER A 12 -16.15 35.74 -15.48
CA SER A 12 -15.50 34.49 -15.91
C SER A 12 -14.67 33.78 -14.82
N LEU A 13 -14.94 34.06 -13.54
CA LEU A 13 -14.13 33.54 -12.41
C LEU A 13 -14.92 32.62 -11.46
N ALA A 14 -15.86 31.82 -11.98
CA ALA A 14 -16.70 30.93 -11.17
C ALA A 14 -16.63 29.43 -11.57
N ALA A 15 -15.64 29.01 -12.35
CA ALA A 15 -15.54 27.62 -12.84
C ALA A 15 -14.39 26.78 -12.25
N LEU A 16 -13.61 27.30 -11.29
CA LEU A 16 -12.43 26.59 -10.75
C LEU A 16 -12.59 26.08 -9.31
N ALA A 17 -13.75 26.26 -8.66
CA ALA A 17 -13.96 25.80 -7.28
C ALA A 17 -14.45 24.35 -7.17
N GLY A 18 -14.73 23.67 -8.28
CA GLY A 18 -15.34 22.33 -8.29
C GLY A 18 -14.37 21.14 -8.15
N CYS A 19 -13.05 21.37 -8.10
CA CYS A 19 -12.06 20.27 -8.04
C CYS A 19 -11.38 20.12 -6.67
N ALA A 20 -11.70 20.96 -5.69
CA ALA A 20 -11.07 20.89 -4.36
C ALA A 20 -11.65 19.77 -3.48
N GLU A 21 -12.82 19.22 -3.84
CA GLU A 21 -13.55 18.26 -3.01
C GLU A 21 -13.05 16.81 -3.13
N ASP A 22 -12.20 16.50 -4.11
CA ASP A 22 -11.64 15.15 -4.35
C ASP A 22 -10.14 15.01 -4.05
N ALA A 23 -9.52 16.02 -3.41
CA ALA A 23 -8.06 16.03 -3.23
C ALA A 23 -7.52 14.91 -2.31
N ALA A 24 -8.07 14.68 -1.10
CA ALA A 24 -7.35 13.84 -0.13
C ALA A 24 -7.33 12.32 -0.34
N PRO A 25 -8.20 11.63 -1.12
CA PRO A 25 -7.88 10.26 -1.50
C PRO A 25 -6.64 10.23 -2.41
N ALA A 26 -6.56 11.17 -3.35
CA ALA A 26 -5.40 11.31 -4.22
C ALA A 26 -4.15 11.75 -3.44
N ASP A 27 -4.29 12.64 -2.44
CA ASP A 27 -3.19 13.06 -1.60
C ASP A 27 -2.66 11.91 -0.75
N TRP A 28 -3.53 11.11 -0.12
CA TRP A 28 -3.10 9.97 0.71
C TRP A 28 -2.41 8.86 -0.11
N MET A 29 -2.94 8.57 -1.30
CA MET A 29 -2.26 7.67 -2.25
C MET A 29 -0.90 8.25 -2.71
N GLY A 30 -0.83 9.58 -2.87
CA GLY A 30 0.41 10.29 -3.16
C GLY A 30 1.42 10.18 -2.02
N GLU A 31 0.96 10.29 -0.77
CA GLU A 31 1.77 10.10 0.44
C GLU A 31 2.31 8.67 0.56
N ALA A 32 1.48 7.67 0.23
CA ALA A 32 1.92 6.27 0.16
C ALA A 32 3.09 6.12 -0.81
N ARG A 33 2.93 6.63 -2.04
CA ARG A 33 3.99 6.60 -3.07
C ARG A 33 5.24 7.37 -2.62
N ALA A 34 5.06 8.51 -1.98
CA ALA A 34 6.18 9.31 -1.46
C ALA A 34 6.93 8.59 -0.32
N ALA A 35 6.23 7.88 0.57
CA ALA A 35 6.84 7.04 1.58
C ALA A 35 7.65 5.91 0.92
N HIS A 36 7.10 5.26 -0.11
CA HIS A 36 7.80 4.23 -0.85
C HIS A 36 9.08 4.74 -1.52
N ALA A 37 9.01 5.89 -2.20
CA ALA A 37 10.15 6.50 -2.86
C ALA A 37 11.24 6.95 -1.87
N ARG A 38 10.85 7.53 -0.72
CA ARG A 38 11.80 7.87 0.36
C ARG A 38 12.50 6.62 0.91
N ALA A 39 11.76 5.52 1.04
CA ALA A 39 12.36 4.26 1.48
C ALA A 39 13.37 3.73 0.46
N ASP A 40 13.06 3.81 -0.83
CA ASP A 40 13.97 3.39 -1.90
C ASP A 40 15.25 4.25 -1.92
N GLU A 41 15.12 5.58 -1.86
CA GLU A 41 16.26 6.51 -1.78
C GLU A 41 17.13 6.26 -0.54
N ALA A 42 16.50 5.91 0.59
CA ALA A 42 17.23 5.54 1.81
C ALA A 42 17.99 4.23 1.63
N LEU A 43 17.39 3.22 1.00
CA LEU A 43 18.06 1.93 0.71
C LEU A 43 19.22 2.09 -0.28
N GLU A 44 19.10 2.96 -1.28
CA GLU A 44 20.19 3.29 -2.21
C GLU A 44 21.40 3.91 -1.48
N ARG A 45 21.16 4.59 -0.35
CA ARG A 45 22.19 5.13 0.54
C ARG A 45 22.60 4.17 1.66
N GLU A 46 22.14 2.92 1.61
CA GLU A 46 22.30 1.88 2.63
C GLU A 46 21.73 2.26 4.02
N ASP A 47 20.90 3.29 4.09
CA ASP A 47 20.23 3.76 5.31
C ASP A 47 18.91 3.00 5.52
N ARG A 48 19.04 1.75 5.99
CA ARG A 48 17.89 0.89 6.32
C ARG A 48 17.00 1.48 7.41
N GLY A 49 17.57 2.28 8.32
CA GLY A 49 16.83 2.93 9.40
C GLY A 49 15.84 3.96 8.87
N ALA A 50 16.32 4.87 8.02
CA ALA A 50 15.46 5.86 7.37
C ALA A 50 14.44 5.21 6.43
N ALA A 51 14.79 4.11 5.76
CA ALA A 51 13.86 3.38 4.92
C ALA A 51 12.68 2.81 5.72
N ARG A 52 12.97 2.21 6.87
CA ARG A 52 11.97 1.71 7.81
C ARG A 52 11.11 2.84 8.37
N GLU A 53 11.73 3.90 8.88
CA GLU A 53 11.03 5.05 9.47
C GLU A 53 10.03 5.68 8.48
N ALA A 54 10.41 5.84 7.20
CA ALA A 54 9.53 6.41 6.19
C ALA A 54 8.27 5.57 5.94
N LEU A 55 8.40 4.24 5.97
CA LEU A 55 7.28 3.31 5.78
C LEU A 55 6.42 3.20 7.04
N GLU A 56 7.04 3.10 8.23
CA GLU A 56 6.33 3.06 9.52
C GLU A 56 5.48 4.32 9.71
N ALA A 57 6.05 5.50 9.45
CA ALA A 57 5.34 6.77 9.58
C ALA A 57 4.09 6.84 8.69
N PHE A 58 4.12 6.27 7.48
CA PHE A 58 2.95 6.21 6.62
C PHE A 58 1.95 5.13 7.07
N PHE A 59 2.43 3.96 7.51
CA PHE A 59 1.55 2.90 8.02
C PHE A 59 0.72 3.37 9.23
N GLU A 60 1.32 4.17 10.10
CA GLU A 60 0.66 4.76 11.27
C GLU A 60 -0.25 5.96 10.94
N ALA A 61 -0.15 6.53 9.74
CA ALA A 61 -0.92 7.70 9.35
C ALA A 61 -2.42 7.40 9.27
N GLU A 62 -3.25 8.38 9.66
CA GLU A 62 -4.70 8.27 9.61
C GLU A 62 -5.18 8.12 8.16
N VAL A 63 -6.05 7.14 7.92
CA VAL A 63 -6.69 6.97 6.61
C VAL A 63 -7.83 7.98 6.50
N PRO A 64 -7.84 8.87 5.50
CA PRO A 64 -8.93 9.81 5.32
C PRO A 64 -10.26 9.06 5.12
N GLY A 65 -11.32 9.48 5.81
CA GLY A 65 -12.61 8.77 5.81
C GLY A 65 -13.31 8.64 4.44
N ARG A 66 -12.81 9.35 3.42
CA ARG A 66 -13.27 9.27 2.02
C ARG A 66 -12.52 8.25 1.16
N VAL A 67 -11.42 7.66 1.66
CA VAL A 67 -10.74 6.54 1.00
C VAL A 67 -11.58 5.29 1.19
N ALA A 68 -11.81 4.53 0.12
CA ALA A 68 -12.51 3.26 0.23
C ALA A 68 -11.73 2.30 1.13
N LYS A 69 -12.42 1.57 2.00
CA LYS A 69 -11.77 0.62 2.93
C LYS A 69 -10.91 -0.42 2.20
N GLU A 70 -11.36 -0.83 1.02
CA GLU A 70 -10.65 -1.76 0.13
C GLU A 70 -9.30 -1.21 -0.31
N ASP A 71 -9.29 0.02 -0.83
CA ASP A 71 -8.08 0.71 -1.28
C ASP A 71 -7.12 0.96 -0.11
N ALA A 72 -7.67 1.38 1.04
CA ALA A 72 -6.89 1.58 2.25
C ALA A 72 -6.22 0.28 2.72
N ARG A 73 -6.96 -0.84 2.70
CA ARG A 73 -6.42 -2.17 3.03
C ARG A 73 -5.24 -2.49 2.12
N VAL A 74 -5.44 -2.46 0.81
CA VAL A 74 -4.41 -2.87 -0.17
C VAL A 74 -3.13 -2.06 0.01
N VAL A 75 -3.23 -0.75 0.18
CA VAL A 75 -2.08 0.13 0.36
C VAL A 75 -1.35 -0.14 1.67
N ARG A 76 -2.09 -0.31 2.77
CA ARG A 76 -1.48 -0.65 4.07
C ARG A 76 -0.82 -2.03 4.04
N GLN A 77 -1.41 -3.00 3.34
CA GLN A 77 -0.83 -4.32 3.14
C GLN A 77 0.48 -4.29 2.36
N ASP A 78 0.57 -3.48 1.31
CA ASP A 78 1.81 -3.31 0.55
C ASP A 78 2.94 -2.73 1.42
N VAL A 79 2.63 -1.70 2.22
CA VAL A 79 3.58 -1.08 3.16
C VAL A 79 4.03 -2.09 4.22
N ALA A 80 3.10 -2.81 4.85
CA ALA A 80 3.38 -3.84 5.84
C ALA A 80 4.26 -4.98 5.27
N PHE A 81 3.99 -5.40 4.03
CA PHE A 81 4.82 -6.39 3.36
C PHE A 81 6.26 -5.90 3.17
N ARG A 82 6.45 -4.64 2.75
CA ARG A 82 7.79 -4.05 2.62
C ARG A 82 8.51 -3.94 3.97
N LEU A 83 7.81 -3.51 5.02
CA LEU A 83 8.37 -3.47 6.38
C LEU A 83 8.79 -4.87 6.87
N SER A 84 7.95 -5.88 6.62
CA SER A 84 8.27 -7.27 6.95
C SER A 84 9.53 -7.76 6.22
N ARG A 85 9.67 -7.42 4.92
CA ARG A 85 10.86 -7.75 4.14
C ARG A 85 12.13 -7.07 4.66
N LEU A 86 12.07 -5.78 4.98
CA LEU A 86 13.21 -5.06 5.56
C LEU A 86 13.66 -5.68 6.88
N ALA A 87 12.70 -6.12 7.72
CA ALA A 87 13.01 -6.82 8.96
C ALA A 87 13.65 -8.20 8.71
N LEU A 88 13.14 -8.99 7.74
CA LEU A 88 13.76 -10.26 7.35
C LEU A 88 15.20 -10.09 6.87
N GLU A 89 15.45 -9.08 6.03
CA GLU A 89 16.79 -8.77 5.50
C GLU A 89 17.76 -8.33 6.60
N ALA A 90 17.24 -7.76 7.70
CA ALA A 90 18.00 -7.42 8.90
C ALA A 90 18.17 -8.59 9.89
N GLY A 91 17.58 -9.77 9.62
CA GLY A 91 17.57 -10.91 10.55
C GLY A 91 16.64 -10.73 11.74
N GLU A 92 15.73 -9.75 11.69
CA GLU A 92 14.79 -9.41 12.76
C GLU A 92 13.47 -10.18 12.58
N ALA A 93 13.51 -11.49 12.78
CA ALA A 93 12.37 -12.37 12.48
C ALA A 93 11.08 -12.00 13.25
N ASP A 94 11.19 -11.55 14.50
CA ASP A 94 10.04 -11.10 15.31
C ASP A 94 9.37 -9.85 14.72
N ALA A 95 10.18 -8.87 14.29
CA ALA A 95 9.65 -7.65 13.67
C ALA A 95 9.01 -7.98 12.31
N ALA A 96 9.62 -8.89 11.54
CA ALA A 96 9.06 -9.36 10.28
C ALA A 96 7.68 -10.01 10.46
N LEU A 97 7.56 -10.89 11.46
CA LEU A 97 6.31 -11.57 11.78
C LEU A 97 5.23 -10.56 12.19
N ARG A 98 5.57 -9.61 13.08
CA ARG A 98 4.66 -8.56 13.52
C ARG A 98 4.11 -7.77 12.33
N TRP A 99 4.97 -7.28 11.43
CA TRP A 99 4.52 -6.50 10.27
C TRP A 99 3.64 -7.32 9.33
N ALA A 100 3.97 -8.59 9.09
CA ALA A 100 3.13 -9.45 8.28
C ALA A 100 1.74 -9.66 8.91
N ASP A 101 1.67 -9.88 10.22
CA ASP A 101 0.41 -10.03 10.96
C ASP A 101 -0.41 -8.73 10.98
N GLU A 102 0.23 -7.57 11.18
CA GLU A 102 -0.44 -6.26 11.10
C GLU A 102 -1.06 -6.01 9.72
N GLY A 103 -0.33 -6.29 8.64
CA GLY A 103 -0.88 -6.22 7.29
C GLY A 103 -2.07 -7.17 7.08
N LEU A 104 -2.00 -8.40 7.60
CA LEU A 104 -3.11 -9.35 7.50
C LEU A 104 -4.33 -8.94 8.36
N ASN A 105 -4.14 -8.13 9.39
CA ASN A 105 -5.21 -7.61 10.26
C ASN A 105 -6.00 -6.47 9.60
N GLU A 106 -5.48 -5.83 8.56
CA GLU A 106 -6.24 -4.87 7.73
C GLU A 106 -7.38 -5.54 6.93
N GLY A 107 -7.34 -6.87 6.83
CA GLY A 107 -8.32 -7.71 6.16
C GLY A 107 -7.66 -8.75 5.26
N ARG A 108 -8.44 -9.69 4.73
CA ARG A 108 -7.92 -10.72 3.82
C ARG A 108 -8.76 -10.77 2.56
N GLY A 109 -8.10 -10.73 1.41
CA GLY A 109 -8.69 -10.94 0.10
C GLY A 109 -8.08 -12.16 -0.60
N ARG A 110 -8.66 -12.52 -1.75
CA ARG A 110 -8.05 -13.47 -2.70
C ARG A 110 -7.25 -12.67 -3.72
N ASP A 111 -6.21 -11.99 -3.23
CA ASP A 111 -5.41 -11.02 -3.97
C ASP A 111 -3.90 -11.19 -3.70
N VAL A 112 -3.08 -10.57 -4.55
CA VAL A 112 -1.61 -10.64 -4.45
C VAL A 112 -1.06 -10.04 -3.15
N PHE A 113 -1.77 -9.07 -2.57
CA PHE A 113 -1.34 -8.38 -1.34
C PHE A 113 -1.43 -9.32 -0.13
N THR A 114 -2.56 -10.02 -0.01
CA THR A 114 -2.78 -11.04 1.02
C THR A 114 -1.80 -12.21 0.85
N ALA A 115 -1.59 -12.69 -0.38
CA ALA A 115 -0.63 -13.76 -0.66
C ALA A 115 0.81 -13.37 -0.29
N ASN A 116 1.24 -12.16 -0.63
CA ASN A 116 2.57 -11.65 -0.30
C ASN A 116 2.82 -11.59 1.21
N LEU A 117 1.84 -11.11 1.98
CA LEU A 117 1.93 -11.08 3.45
C LEU A 117 1.98 -12.48 4.06
N LEU A 118 1.23 -13.45 3.53
CA LEU A 118 1.30 -14.85 3.97
C LEU A 118 2.68 -15.46 3.69
N VAL A 119 3.30 -15.14 2.55
CA VAL A 119 4.69 -15.55 2.27
C VAL A 119 5.67 -14.90 3.26
N ALA A 120 5.53 -13.60 3.52
CA ALA A 120 6.40 -12.90 4.47
C ALA A 120 6.26 -13.46 5.90
N ARG A 121 5.02 -13.75 6.33
CA ARG A 121 4.71 -14.44 7.58
C ARG A 121 5.36 -15.81 7.65
N GLY A 122 5.24 -16.62 6.60
CA GLY A 122 5.88 -17.94 6.51
C GLY A 122 7.40 -17.86 6.68
N ARG A 123 8.05 -16.90 6.01
CA ARG A 123 9.50 -16.66 6.13
C ARG A 123 9.92 -16.23 7.54
N ALA A 124 9.13 -15.37 8.17
CA ALA A 124 9.40 -14.93 9.52
C ALA A 124 9.27 -16.07 10.54
N LEU A 125 8.24 -16.91 10.40
CA LEU A 125 8.03 -18.11 11.22
C LEU A 125 9.16 -19.13 11.02
N GLU A 126 9.57 -19.36 9.77
CA GLU A 126 10.69 -20.24 9.44
C GLU A 126 12.00 -19.75 10.08
N ALA A 127 12.30 -18.44 9.99
CA ALA A 127 13.45 -17.85 10.65
C ALA A 127 13.43 -17.97 12.19
N LYS A 128 12.24 -18.13 12.78
CA LYS A 128 12.04 -18.42 14.21
C LYS A 128 12.10 -19.91 14.56
N GLY A 129 12.17 -20.81 13.57
CA GLY A 129 12.12 -22.26 13.77
C GLY A 129 10.71 -22.83 13.92
N GLU A 130 9.67 -22.05 13.63
CA GLU A 130 8.24 -22.43 13.71
C GLU A 130 7.79 -23.07 12.39
N ALA A 131 8.35 -24.24 12.08
CA ALA A 131 8.23 -24.86 10.75
C ALA A 131 6.79 -25.23 10.36
N VAL A 132 5.95 -25.62 11.32
CA VAL A 132 4.56 -26.04 11.06
C VAL A 132 3.71 -24.84 10.69
N GLU A 133 3.82 -23.76 11.46
CA GLU A 133 3.14 -22.50 11.24
C GLU A 133 3.61 -21.83 9.94
N ALA A 134 4.92 -21.91 9.64
CA ALA A 134 5.48 -21.45 8.39
C ALA A 134 4.87 -22.19 7.18
N ALA A 135 4.81 -23.54 7.25
CA ALA A 135 4.22 -24.35 6.20
C ALA A 135 2.73 -24.03 5.98
N ALA A 136 1.99 -23.78 7.05
CA ALA A 136 0.59 -23.36 6.97
C ALA A 136 0.44 -22.00 6.25
N ALA A 137 1.27 -21.01 6.61
CA ALA A 137 1.25 -19.70 5.96
C ALA A 137 1.59 -19.78 4.46
N TYR A 138 2.61 -20.57 4.09
CA TYR A 138 2.95 -20.80 2.69
C TYR A 138 1.84 -21.52 1.93
N HIS A 139 1.19 -22.51 2.55
CA HIS A 139 0.08 -23.22 1.93
C HIS A 139 -1.10 -22.28 1.64
N ASP A 140 -1.44 -21.41 2.58
CA ASP A 140 -2.50 -20.41 2.37
C ASP A 140 -2.15 -19.44 1.23
N ALA A 141 -0.88 -19.02 1.13
CA ALA A 141 -0.42 -18.18 0.02
C ALA A 141 -0.53 -18.89 -1.34
N LEU A 142 -0.11 -20.17 -1.41
CA LEU A 142 -0.22 -20.98 -2.63
C LEU A 142 -1.67 -21.10 -3.09
N ARG A 143 -2.60 -21.37 -2.16
CA ARG A 143 -4.02 -21.44 -2.47
C ARG A 143 -4.57 -20.15 -3.08
N ILE A 144 -4.08 -18.98 -2.66
CA ILE A 144 -4.47 -17.68 -3.23
C ILE A 144 -3.81 -17.46 -4.60
N ASN A 145 -2.58 -17.90 -4.80
CA ASN A 145 -1.90 -17.76 -6.09
C ASN A 145 -2.49 -18.67 -7.16
N ASP A 146 -2.73 -19.96 -6.86
CA ASP A 146 -3.37 -20.92 -7.79
C ASP A 146 -4.70 -20.37 -8.28
N ALA A 147 -5.46 -19.86 -7.33
CA ALA A 147 -6.69 -19.15 -7.49
C ALA A 147 -6.66 -17.94 -8.45
N LEU A 148 -5.61 -17.13 -8.37
CA LEU A 148 -5.42 -15.96 -9.24
C LEU A 148 -5.02 -16.39 -10.65
N LEU A 149 -4.24 -17.46 -10.76
CA LEU A 149 -3.85 -18.04 -12.04
C LEU A 149 -5.05 -18.66 -12.76
N ASP A 150 -5.92 -19.39 -12.05
CA ASP A 150 -7.15 -19.95 -12.62
C ASP A 150 -8.04 -18.85 -13.21
N ALA A 151 -8.23 -17.75 -12.47
CA ALA A 151 -9.03 -16.62 -12.94
C ALA A 151 -8.47 -15.97 -14.21
N LEU A 152 -7.14 -15.85 -14.30
CA LEU A 152 -6.47 -15.31 -15.48
C LEU A 152 -6.71 -16.16 -16.73
N PHE A 153 -6.65 -17.50 -16.60
CA PHE A 153 -6.88 -18.39 -17.72
C PHE A 153 -8.34 -18.44 -18.16
N GLU A 154 -9.29 -18.32 -17.23
CA GLU A 154 -10.72 -18.23 -17.56
C GLU A 154 -11.06 -16.94 -18.34
N GLU A 155 -10.37 -15.82 -18.07
CA GLU A 155 -10.52 -14.58 -18.82
C GLU A 155 -10.00 -14.70 -20.26
N ASP A 156 -8.84 -15.33 -20.46
CA ASP A 156 -8.24 -15.54 -21.80
C ASP A 156 -9.11 -16.44 -22.70
N ASP A 157 -9.83 -17.41 -22.13
CA ASP A 157 -10.72 -18.32 -22.85
C ASP A 157 -12.09 -17.67 -23.24
N ALA A 158 -12.38 -16.48 -22.70
CA ALA A 158 -13.64 -15.76 -22.92
C ALA A 158 -13.59 -14.70 -24.04
N GLU A 159 -12.41 -14.41 -24.59
CA GLU A 159 -12.17 -13.44 -25.69
C GLU A 159 -12.11 -14.11 -27.08
#